data_AF-A0A963ACC2-F1
#
_entry.id   AF-A0A963ACC2-F1
#
_cell.length_a   1.000
_cell.length_b   1.000
_cell.length_c   1.000
_cell.angle_alpha   90.00
_cell.angle_beta   90.00
_cell.angle_gamma   90.00
#
_symmetry.space_group_name_H-M   'P 1'
#
loop_
_entity.id
_entity.type
_entity.pdbx_description
1 polymer ?
#
loop_
_entity_poly.entity_id
_entity_poly.type
_entity_poly.pdbx_seq_one_letter_code
_entity_poly.pdbx_strand_id
1 'polypeptide(L)'
;KRLVQKLPEGPDATARASGHADFVATASDAAGNIARSHLRTPEGYALTAETASEIARRVLAGELPADHTGFRTPAALFGADFILGFEGVSRREL
;
A
#
# COMPACT_ATOMS: atom_id res chain seq x y z
N LYS A 1 -11.78 -13.96 -22.52
CA LYS A 1 -12.90 -13.28 -21.79
C LYS A 1 -13.79 -14.20 -20.92
N ARG A 2 -13.89 -15.54 -21.13
CA ARG A 2 -14.74 -16.44 -20.32
C ARG A 2 -14.25 -16.74 -18.88
N LEU A 3 -12.97 -16.58 -18.59
CA LEU A 3 -12.42 -16.89 -17.25
C LEU A 3 -12.75 -15.82 -16.20
N VAL A 4 -12.90 -14.56 -16.62
CA VAL A 4 -13.21 -13.44 -15.72
C VAL A 4 -14.62 -13.57 -15.13
N GLN A 5 -15.58 -14.10 -15.90
CA GLN A 5 -16.96 -14.34 -15.44
C GLN A 5 -17.10 -15.49 -14.44
N LYS A 6 -16.03 -16.28 -14.20
CA LYS A 6 -16.03 -17.37 -13.22
C LYS A 6 -15.40 -16.96 -11.89
N LEU A 7 -14.85 -15.75 -11.79
CA LEU A 7 -14.36 -15.22 -10.53
C LEU A 7 -15.56 -14.75 -9.70
N PRO A 8 -15.49 -14.90 -8.37
CA PRO A 8 -16.50 -14.30 -7.50
C PRO A 8 -16.55 -12.79 -7.73
N GLU A 9 -17.72 -12.20 -7.50
CA GLU A 9 -17.85 -10.75 -7.48
C GLU A 9 -16.85 -10.16 -6.47
N GLY A 10 -16.28 -9.01 -6.82
CA GLY A 10 -15.42 -8.28 -5.90
C GLY A 10 -16.18 -7.90 -4.62
N PRO A 11 -15.48 -7.53 -3.55
CA PRO A 11 -16.12 -7.15 -2.29
C PRO A 11 -17.09 -5.99 -2.52
N ASP A 12 -18.28 -6.09 -1.95
CA ASP A 12 -19.28 -5.02 -1.98
C ASP A 12 -18.85 -3.84 -1.08
N ALA A 13 -19.68 -2.77 -1.03
CA ALA A 13 -19.34 -1.59 -0.24
C ALA A 13 -19.20 -1.89 1.26
N THR A 14 -19.99 -2.82 1.81
CA THR A 14 -19.94 -3.20 3.22
C THR A 14 -18.66 -3.97 3.52
N ALA A 15 -18.31 -4.95 2.68
CA ALA A 15 -17.08 -5.71 2.79
C ALA A 15 -15.84 -4.81 2.69
N ARG A 16 -15.87 -3.78 1.83
CA ARG A 16 -14.82 -2.76 1.76
C ARG A 16 -14.75 -1.87 2.99
N ALA A 17 -15.89 -1.55 3.61
CA ALA A 17 -15.93 -0.68 4.79
C ALA A 17 -15.44 -1.37 6.08
N SER A 18 -15.63 -2.70 6.21
CA SER A 18 -15.25 -3.44 7.43
C SER A 18 -14.03 -4.35 7.26
N GLY A 19 -13.55 -4.54 6.04
CA GLY A 19 -12.42 -5.42 5.73
C GLY A 19 -11.09 -4.86 6.23
N HIS A 20 -10.10 -5.75 6.35
CA HIS A 20 -8.70 -5.40 6.59
C HIS A 20 -7.79 -6.36 5.84
N ALA A 21 -6.53 -5.98 5.68
CA ALA A 21 -5.49 -6.86 5.19
C ALA A 21 -4.31 -6.86 6.17
N ASP A 22 -3.69 -8.04 6.32
CA ASP A 22 -2.48 -8.24 7.12
C ASP A 22 -1.36 -8.69 6.19
N PHE A 23 -0.21 -8.03 6.31
CA PHE A 23 1.00 -8.32 5.55
C PHE A 23 2.12 -8.65 6.52
N VAL A 24 2.84 -9.74 6.25
CA VAL A 24 4.06 -10.10 6.97
C VAL A 24 5.22 -10.00 5.99
N ALA A 25 6.21 -9.18 6.33
CA ALA A 25 7.46 -9.08 5.59
C ALA A 25 8.58 -9.71 6.40
N THR A 26 9.46 -10.45 5.74
CA THR A 26 10.68 -11.01 6.32
C THR A 26 11.83 -10.77 5.36
N ALA A 27 12.92 -10.21 5.87
CA ALA A 27 14.17 -10.02 5.14
C ALA A 27 15.31 -10.69 5.91
N SER A 28 16.28 -11.23 5.17
CA SER A 28 17.47 -11.86 5.74
C SER A 28 18.71 -11.49 4.93
N ASP A 29 19.87 -11.44 5.59
CA ASP A 29 21.16 -11.24 4.93
C ASP A 29 22.06 -12.50 4.99
N ALA A 30 23.22 -12.44 4.33
CA ALA A 30 24.18 -13.55 4.28
C ALA A 30 24.88 -13.82 5.64
N ALA A 31 24.82 -12.87 6.58
CA ALA A 31 25.35 -13.04 7.93
C ALA A 31 24.36 -13.72 8.88
N GLY A 32 23.13 -13.99 8.42
CA GLY A 32 22.08 -14.63 9.19
C GLY A 32 21.24 -13.64 10.01
N ASN A 33 21.38 -12.33 9.79
CA ASN A 33 20.48 -11.36 10.40
C ASN A 33 19.09 -11.48 9.77
N ILE A 34 18.04 -11.31 10.57
CA ILE A 34 16.65 -11.39 10.12
C ILE A 34 15.90 -10.16 10.64
N ALA A 35 15.20 -9.47 9.74
CA ALA A 35 14.23 -8.43 10.09
C ALA A 35 12.82 -8.91 9.70
N ARG A 36 11.83 -8.67 10.57
CA ARG A 36 10.44 -9.04 10.33
C ARG A 36 9.50 -7.93 10.78
N SER A 37 8.48 -7.68 9.97
CA SER A 37 7.46 -6.70 10.29
C SER A 37 6.08 -7.19 9.90
N HIS A 38 5.07 -6.78 10.67
CA HIS A 38 3.66 -6.97 10.39
C HIS A 38 3.01 -5.62 10.11
N LEU A 39 2.39 -5.49 8.94
CA LEU A 39 1.61 -4.33 8.54
C LEU A 39 0.13 -4.72 8.49
N ARG A 40 -0.72 -4.01 9.21
CA ARG A 40 -2.17 -4.11 9.11
C ARG A 40 -2.72 -2.87 8.42
N THR A 41 -3.68 -3.06 7.51
CA THR A 41 -4.31 -1.98 6.76
C THR A 41 -5.84 -2.13 6.76
N PRO A 42 -6.59 -1.10 6.34
CA PRO A 42 -7.97 -1.25 5.89
C PRO A 42 -8.08 -2.22 4.71
N GLU A 43 -9.30 -2.43 4.22
CA GLU A 43 -9.55 -3.26 3.06
C GLU A 43 -8.71 -2.83 1.85
N GLY A 44 -8.18 -3.81 1.11
CA GLY A 44 -7.16 -3.60 0.09
C GLY A 44 -7.62 -2.73 -1.08
N TYR A 45 -8.85 -2.87 -1.57
CA TYR A 45 -9.38 -2.01 -2.63
C TYR A 45 -9.65 -0.59 -2.14
N ALA A 46 -10.20 -0.43 -0.94
CA ALA A 46 -10.40 0.88 -0.31
C ALA A 46 -9.05 1.61 -0.18
N LEU A 47 -8.05 0.95 0.42
CA LEU A 47 -6.70 1.51 0.58
C LEU A 47 -6.04 1.83 -0.79
N THR A 48 -6.22 0.97 -1.79
CA THR A 48 -5.68 1.22 -3.14
C THR A 48 -6.27 2.48 -3.75
N ALA A 49 -7.58 2.69 -3.61
CA ALA A 49 -8.24 3.90 -4.11
C ALA A 49 -7.75 5.17 -3.40
N GLU A 50 -7.61 5.12 -2.07
CA GLU A 50 -7.11 6.24 -1.27
C GLU A 50 -5.67 6.59 -1.59
N THR A 51 -4.78 5.61 -1.57
CA THR A 51 -3.34 5.80 -1.84
C THR A 51 -3.10 6.34 -3.25
N ALA A 52 -3.77 5.79 -4.27
CA ALA A 52 -3.65 6.27 -5.64
C ALA A 52 -4.14 7.72 -5.80
N SER A 53 -5.25 8.06 -5.16
CA SER A 53 -5.83 9.41 -5.20
C SER A 53 -4.92 10.43 -4.52
N GLU A 54 -4.37 10.08 -3.35
CA GLU A 54 -3.45 10.95 -2.61
C GLU A 54 -2.14 11.16 -3.38
N ILE A 55 -1.58 10.12 -3.99
CA ILE A 55 -0.39 10.24 -4.84
C ILE A 55 -0.66 11.21 -6.00
N ALA A 56 -1.78 11.03 -6.71
CA ALA A 56 -2.15 11.91 -7.81
C ALA A 56 -2.33 13.36 -7.36
N ARG A 57 -2.96 13.58 -6.20
CA ARG A 57 -3.12 14.92 -5.61
C ARG A 57 -1.77 15.60 -5.36
N ARG A 58 -0.83 14.91 -4.71
CA ARG A 58 0.52 15.45 -4.41
C ARG A 58 1.30 15.77 -5.68
N VAL A 59 1.23 14.89 -6.67
CA VAL A 59 1.84 15.10 -7.99
C VAL A 59 1.30 16.36 -8.65
N LEU A 60 -0.03 16.54 -8.67
CA LEU A 60 -0.67 17.73 -9.25
C LEU A 60 -0.37 19.02 -8.47
N ALA A 61 -0.16 18.92 -7.16
CA ALA A 61 0.23 20.04 -6.31
C ALA A 61 1.72 20.42 -6.44
N GLY A 62 2.51 19.69 -7.25
CA GLY A 62 3.94 19.93 -7.39
C GLY A 62 4.75 19.54 -6.15
N GLU A 63 4.20 18.69 -5.28
CA GLU A 63 4.87 18.16 -4.08
C GLU A 63 5.88 17.03 -4.45
N LEU A 64 6.51 17.15 -5.62
CA LEU A 64 7.54 16.22 -6.10
C LEU A 64 8.92 16.88 -5.95
N PRO A 65 9.96 16.14 -5.56
CA PRO A 65 11.30 16.70 -5.54
C PRO A 65 11.75 17.06 -6.97
N ALA A 66 12.47 18.18 -7.11
CA ALA A 66 12.75 18.81 -8.41
C ALA A 66 13.56 17.93 -9.39
N ASP A 67 14.23 16.89 -8.89
CA ASP A 67 15.05 15.91 -9.61
C ASP A 67 14.31 14.59 -9.92
N HIS A 68 12.98 14.56 -9.80
CA HIS A 68 12.17 13.34 -9.94
C HIS A 68 11.33 13.31 -11.21
N THR A 69 11.98 13.22 -12.38
CA THR A 69 11.32 12.86 -13.65
C THR A 69 11.36 11.35 -13.89
N GLY A 70 10.32 10.81 -14.54
CA GLY A 70 10.22 9.40 -14.92
C GLY A 70 9.43 8.51 -13.95
N PHE A 71 9.56 7.19 -14.13
CA PHE A 71 8.86 6.21 -13.30
C PHE A 71 9.42 6.19 -11.88
N ARG A 72 8.53 6.21 -10.88
CA ARG A 72 8.90 6.14 -9.45
C ARG A 72 7.90 5.29 -8.68
N THR A 73 8.38 4.66 -7.62
CA THR A 73 7.52 4.00 -6.62
C THR A 73 7.10 5.01 -5.55
N PRO A 74 5.98 4.79 -4.83
CA PRO A 74 5.57 5.66 -3.73
C PRO A 74 6.63 5.78 -2.64
N ALA A 75 7.31 4.68 -2.30
CA ALA A 75 8.39 4.67 -1.32
C ALA A 75 9.58 5.54 -1.73
N ALA A 76 9.87 5.63 -3.03
CA ALA A 76 10.94 6.50 -3.55
C ALA A 76 10.55 7.98 -3.55
N LEU A 77 9.26 8.31 -3.69
CA LEU A 77 8.78 9.70 -3.72
C LEU A 77 8.51 10.27 -2.32
N PHE A 78 7.87 9.48 -1.46
CA PHE A 78 7.30 9.93 -0.20
C PHE A 78 7.90 9.22 1.02
N GLY A 79 8.90 8.37 0.81
CA GLY A 79 9.54 7.56 1.85
C GLY A 79 8.82 6.24 2.13
N ALA A 80 9.54 5.29 2.72
CA ALA A 80 9.03 3.96 3.03
C ALA A 80 7.83 3.96 4.00
N ASP A 81 7.69 5.03 4.79
CA ASP A 81 6.63 5.19 5.79
C ASP A 81 5.40 5.92 5.25
N PHE A 82 5.33 6.26 3.95
CA PHE A 82 4.16 6.87 3.33
C PHE A 82 2.85 6.13 3.64
N ILE A 83 2.90 4.79 3.63
CA ILE A 83 1.73 3.94 3.90
C ILE A 83 1.19 4.11 5.32
N LEU A 84 2.04 4.50 6.28
CA LEU A 84 1.64 4.70 7.68
C LEU A 84 0.86 6.00 7.90
N GLY A 85 0.77 6.87 6.88
CA GLY A 85 -0.03 8.09 6.92
C GLY A 85 -1.52 7.90 6.64
N PHE A 86 -1.95 6.68 6.29
CA PHE A 86 -3.34 6.37 5.98
C PHE A 86 -4.08 5.87 7.22
N GLU A 87 -5.34 6.27 7.37
CA GLU A 87 -6.16 5.89 8.51
C GLU A 87 -6.29 4.37 8.60
N GLY A 88 -6.21 3.83 9.82
CA GLY A 88 -6.30 2.39 10.07
C GLY A 88 -5.08 1.57 9.63
N VAL A 89 -4.01 2.21 9.13
CA VAL A 89 -2.73 1.53 8.85
C VAL A 89 -1.84 1.52 10.08
N SER A 90 -1.25 0.37 10.41
CA SER A 90 -0.27 0.24 11.49
C SER A 90 0.82 -0.80 11.16
N ARG A 91 2.05 -0.53 11.57
CA ARG A 91 3.19 -1.45 11.45
C ARG A 91 3.76 -1.77 12.83
N ARG A 92 4.13 -3.02 13.05
CA ARG A 92 4.91 -3.47 14.22
C ARG A 92 6.03 -4.41 13.77
N GLU A 93 7.17 -4.35 14.45
CA GLU A 93 8.24 -5.34 14.30
C GLU A 93 7.82 -6.67 14.93
N LEU A 94 8.38 -7.78 14.44
CA LEU A 94 8.10 -9.15 14.88
C LEU A 94 9.35 -9.89 15.35
#